data_AF-A0A536NVU3-F1
#
_entry.id   AF-A0A536NVU3-F1
#
_cell.length_a   1.000
_cell.length_b   1.000
_cell.length_c   1.000
_cell.angle_alpha   90.00
_cell.angle_beta   90.00
_cell.angle_gamma   90.00
#
_symmetry.space_group_name_H-M   'P 1'
#
loop_
_entity.id
_entity.type
_entity.pdbx_description
1 polymer ?
#
loop_
_entity_poly.entity_id
_entity_poly.type
_entity_poly.pdbx_seq_one_letter_code
_entity_poly.pdbx_strand_id
1 'polypeptide(L)'
;MDLTLAAVIIMGGWVIAIAAAGLVMVLRPGGVLVRLAPAAAGGSGATGRRDEILLGGVAEVFGNFRGRVRGVQLRPDSRQLDDVALASGLEEAQVPATAILSADGQVLQLADGWPDSASDAPPTEAATLRENATVMSADGKRLGKLRLVCFDETSRAVTGLVIAGRGKPSRRLLAIDRVIAAGSDRITTTVKAAEWSTLQPFATDWEIRQSLLQQLTGDPTLQALTRALSIDVQDQRVRLRGYATDDAQARRVAQAVRSVPEVAELDLGLVTDDGLARAVRETLAGDPGTSA
;
A
#
# COMPACT_ATOMS: atom_id res chain seq x y z
N MET A 1 52.20 -20.50 37.47
CA MET A 1 51.43 -19.62 36.57
C MET A 1 50.72 -18.64 37.47
N ASP A 2 51.17 -17.39 37.48
CA ASP A 2 50.68 -16.40 38.45
C ASP A 2 49.21 -16.07 38.20
N LEU A 3 48.43 -16.03 39.28
CA LEU A 3 47.00 -15.69 39.29
C LEU A 3 46.70 -14.37 38.57
N THR A 4 47.67 -13.45 38.54
CA THR A 4 47.60 -12.18 37.83
C THR A 4 47.59 -12.35 36.30
N LEU A 5 48.36 -13.29 35.75
CA LEU A 5 48.38 -13.58 34.32
C LEU A 5 47.04 -14.16 33.85
N ALA A 6 46.46 -15.07 34.65
CA ALA A 6 45.16 -15.67 34.35
C ALA A 6 44.04 -14.61 34.36
N ALA A 7 44.05 -13.69 35.33
CA ALA A 7 43.07 -12.59 35.40
C ALA A 7 43.17 -11.63 34.21
N VAL A 8 44.38 -11.29 33.76
CA VAL A 8 44.62 -10.43 32.59
C VAL A 8 44.12 -11.09 31.30
N ILE A 9 44.34 -12.39 31.13
CA ILE A 9 43.85 -13.14 29.96
C ILE A 9 42.32 -13.18 29.93
N ILE A 10 41.67 -13.43 31.07
CA ILE A 10 40.21 -13.48 31.17
C ILE A 10 39.60 -12.09 30.89
N MET A 11 40.13 -11.03 31.51
CA MET A 11 39.65 -9.67 31.29
C MET A 11 39.88 -9.18 29.86
N GLY A 12 41.05 -9.48 29.26
CA GLY A 12 41.35 -9.18 27.87
C GLY A 12 40.42 -9.90 26.89
N GLY A 13 40.07 -11.16 27.17
CA GLY A 13 39.11 -11.93 26.39
C GLY A 13 37.72 -11.29 26.35
N TRP A 14 37.23 -10.79 27.49
CA TRP A 14 35.93 -10.10 27.57
C TRP A 14 35.91 -8.78 26.79
N VAL A 15 36.98 -7.99 26.85
CA VAL A 15 37.08 -6.74 26.09
C VAL A 15 37.07 -7.01 24.58
N ILE A 16 37.78 -8.04 24.13
CA ILE A 16 37.78 -8.45 22.72
C ILE A 16 36.40 -8.96 22.29
N ALA A 17 35.71 -9.74 23.13
CA ALA A 17 34.36 -10.22 22.84
C ALA A 17 33.34 -9.09 22.72
N ILE A 18 33.40 -8.10 23.62
CA ILE A 18 32.53 -6.91 23.57
C ILE A 18 32.85 -6.04 22.35
N ALA A 19 34.13 -5.83 22.04
CA ALA A 19 34.55 -5.08 20.86
C ALA A 19 34.12 -5.78 19.56
N ALA A 20 34.23 -7.12 19.50
CA ALA A 20 33.75 -7.92 18.37
C ALA A 20 32.22 -7.87 18.24
N ALA A 21 31.48 -7.95 19.34
CA ALA A 21 30.02 -7.80 19.34
C ALA A 21 29.59 -6.39 18.89
N GLY A 22 30.27 -5.35 19.38
CA GLY A 22 30.06 -3.97 18.94
C GLY A 22 30.39 -3.77 17.46
N LEU A 23 31.47 -4.37 16.97
CA LEU A 23 31.84 -4.33 15.55
C LEU A 23 30.83 -5.09 14.68
N VAL A 24 30.30 -6.23 15.12
CA VAL A 24 29.23 -6.97 14.43
C VAL A 24 27.92 -6.19 14.37
N MET A 25 27.61 -5.41 15.41
CA MET A 25 26.46 -4.49 15.40
C MET A 25 26.67 -3.30 14.46
N VAL A 26 27.87 -2.69 14.45
CA VAL A 26 28.21 -1.59 13.53
C VAL A 26 28.28 -2.05 12.07
N LEU A 27 28.67 -3.31 11.81
CA LEU A 27 28.76 -3.91 10.48
C LEU A 27 27.46 -4.59 10.00
N ARG A 28 26.35 -4.49 10.74
CA ARG A 28 25.00 -4.83 10.24
C ARG A 28 24.25 -3.54 9.86
N PRO A 29 24.50 -2.93 8.69
CA PRO A 29 23.85 -1.70 8.25
C PRO A 29 22.39 -1.93 7.80
N GLY A 30 21.53 -2.54 8.61
CA GLY A 30 20.18 -2.93 8.20
C GLY A 30 19.11 -3.09 9.27
N GLY A 31 19.40 -2.79 10.55
CA GLY A 31 18.48 -3.08 11.64
C GLY A 31 18.26 -4.59 11.86
N VAL A 32 17.51 -4.96 12.90
CA VAL A 32 17.07 -6.33 13.12
C VAL A 32 16.00 -6.66 12.07
N LEU A 33 16.23 -7.70 11.27
CA LEU A 33 15.23 -8.22 10.35
C LEU A 33 14.37 -9.25 11.07
N VAL A 34 13.08 -8.97 11.18
CA VAL A 34 12.10 -9.87 11.77
C VAL A 34 11.43 -10.67 10.66
N ARG A 35 11.43 -12.00 10.80
CA ARG A 35 10.81 -12.90 9.84
C ARG A 35 9.30 -12.85 10.01
N LEU A 36 8.57 -12.66 8.91
CA LEU A 36 7.12 -12.72 8.89
C LEU A 36 6.68 -14.17 8.71
N ALA A 37 5.67 -14.60 9.47
CA ALA A 37 5.03 -15.89 9.27
C ALA A 37 4.40 -15.93 7.86
N PRO A 38 4.41 -17.09 7.16
CA PRO A 38 3.70 -17.23 5.89
C PRO A 38 2.21 -16.94 6.09
N ALA A 39 1.57 -16.30 5.12
CA ALA A 39 0.13 -16.02 5.20
C ALA A 39 -0.64 -17.33 5.39
N ALA A 40 -1.49 -17.40 6.42
CA ALA A 40 -2.37 -18.54 6.63
C ALA A 40 -3.29 -18.69 5.41
N ALA A 41 -3.47 -19.92 4.92
CA ALA A 41 -4.21 -20.25 3.70
C ALA A 41 -5.71 -19.86 3.69
N GLY A 42 -6.20 -19.16 4.70
CA GLY A 42 -7.59 -18.70 4.85
C GLY A 42 -7.84 -17.20 4.65
N GLY A 43 -6.81 -16.39 4.33
CA GLY A 43 -6.95 -14.94 4.15
C GLY A 43 -7.17 -14.51 2.70
N SER A 44 -7.87 -15.28 1.87
CA SER A 44 -8.22 -14.88 0.51
C SER A 44 -9.58 -14.20 0.52
N GLY A 45 -9.54 -12.90 0.75
CA GLY A 45 -10.71 -12.03 0.74
C GLY A 45 -10.40 -10.76 1.51
N ALA A 46 -9.73 -9.80 0.86
CA ALA A 46 -9.88 -8.41 1.29
C ALA A 46 -11.37 -8.08 1.08
N THR A 47 -12.16 -8.22 2.14
CA THR A 47 -13.59 -7.91 2.13
C THR A 47 -13.84 -6.45 2.49
N GLY A 48 -12.83 -5.77 3.04
CA GLY A 48 -12.87 -4.35 3.38
C GLY A 48 -12.18 -3.48 2.33
N ARG A 49 -12.45 -2.18 2.44
CA ARG A 49 -11.76 -1.12 1.70
C ARG A 49 -10.28 -1.13 2.06
N ARG A 50 -9.41 -0.90 1.06
CA ARG A 50 -7.97 -0.78 1.29
C ARG A 50 -7.65 0.65 1.68
N ASP A 51 -7.11 0.81 2.88
CA ASP A 51 -6.54 2.07 3.34
C ASP A 51 -5.03 2.10 3.10
N GLU A 52 -4.50 3.31 2.95
CA GLU A 52 -3.19 3.57 2.37
C GLU A 52 -2.41 4.57 3.25
N ILE A 53 -1.40 4.07 3.98
CA ILE A 53 -0.54 4.91 4.82
C ILE A 53 0.69 5.37 4.04
N LEU A 54 0.77 6.67 3.75
CA LEU A 54 1.94 7.28 3.12
C LEU A 54 3.06 7.49 4.14
N LEU A 55 4.18 6.78 3.95
CA LEU A 55 5.39 7.00 4.75
C LEU A 55 6.06 8.30 4.32
N GLY A 56 6.34 9.17 5.29
CA GLY A 56 6.70 10.57 5.12
C GLY A 56 5.48 11.51 5.00
N GLY A 57 4.28 10.93 4.87
CA GLY A 57 3.00 11.64 4.77
C GLY A 57 2.60 12.33 6.06
N VAL A 58 1.61 13.22 5.97
CA VAL A 58 1.10 13.97 7.12
C VAL A 58 0.13 13.12 7.91
N ALA A 59 0.22 13.20 9.24
CA ALA A 59 -0.80 12.69 10.15
C ALA A 59 -1.51 13.88 10.83
N GLU A 60 -2.84 13.80 10.93
CA GLU A 60 -3.68 14.86 11.49
C GLU A 60 -4.73 14.36 12.47
N VAL A 61 -5.15 15.24 13.37
CA VAL A 61 -6.30 15.06 14.27
C VAL A 61 -7.23 16.24 14.05
N PHE A 62 -8.46 15.99 13.57
CA PHE A 62 -9.43 17.03 13.21
C PHE A 62 -8.84 18.13 12.30
N GLY A 63 -8.04 17.75 11.30
CA GLY A 63 -7.38 18.70 10.38
C GLY A 63 -6.14 19.41 10.94
N ASN A 64 -5.77 19.15 12.20
CA ASN A 64 -4.57 19.73 12.82
C ASN A 64 -3.39 18.79 12.64
N PHE A 65 -2.28 19.34 12.14
CA PHE A 65 -1.03 18.60 11.98
C PHE A 65 -0.54 18.02 13.31
N ARG A 66 -0.34 16.71 13.34
CA ARG A 66 0.19 15.99 14.51
C ARG A 66 1.64 15.52 14.31
N GLY A 67 2.02 15.23 13.07
CA GLY A 67 3.36 14.74 12.75
C GLY A 67 3.44 14.19 11.33
N ARG A 68 4.58 13.59 11.01
CA ARG A 68 4.76 12.81 9.78
C ARG A 68 4.93 11.33 10.08
N VAL A 69 4.32 10.48 9.28
CA VAL A 69 4.47 9.03 9.44
C VAL A 69 5.90 8.62 9.10
N ARG A 70 6.67 8.13 10.07
CA ARG A 70 8.03 7.62 9.85
C ARG A 70 8.05 6.14 9.52
N GLY A 71 7.10 5.39 10.03
CA GLY A 71 7.03 3.97 9.81
C GLY A 71 5.82 3.38 10.47
N VAL A 72 5.65 2.08 10.25
CA VAL A 72 4.61 1.29 10.89
C VAL A 72 5.22 0.03 11.48
N GLN A 73 4.61 -0.47 12.55
CA GLN A 73 4.98 -1.73 13.19
C GLN A 73 3.94 -2.79 12.86
N LEU A 74 4.43 -4.00 12.58
CA LEU A 74 3.62 -5.15 12.24
C LEU A 74 3.87 -6.29 13.22
N ARG A 75 2.80 -6.98 13.58
CA ARG A 75 2.90 -8.26 14.27
C ARG A 75 3.44 -9.31 13.29
N PRO A 76 4.57 -9.99 13.58
CA PRO A 76 5.18 -10.91 12.62
C PRO A 76 4.29 -12.10 12.23
N ASP A 77 3.46 -12.54 13.16
CA ASP A 77 2.64 -13.75 13.02
C ASP A 77 1.36 -13.49 12.23
N SER A 78 0.65 -12.40 12.53
CA SER A 78 -0.63 -12.05 11.89
C SER A 78 -0.51 -11.02 10.78
N ARG A 79 0.63 -10.31 10.70
CA ARG A 79 0.88 -9.18 9.78
C ARG A 79 -0.13 -8.05 9.96
N GLN A 80 -0.74 -7.97 11.13
CA GLN A 80 -1.59 -6.86 11.51
C GLN A 80 -0.75 -5.65 11.89
N LEU A 81 -1.28 -4.48 11.55
CA LEU A 81 -0.77 -3.21 11.99
C LEU A 81 -0.92 -3.11 13.52
N ASP A 82 0.18 -2.84 14.20
CA ASP A 82 0.21 -2.68 15.66
C ASP A 82 0.25 -1.19 16.01
N ASP A 83 1.28 -0.49 15.52
CA ASP A 83 1.50 0.93 15.76
C ASP A 83 1.95 1.68 14.50
N VAL A 84 1.77 2.99 14.51
CA VAL A 84 2.32 3.95 13.57
C VAL A 84 3.27 4.87 14.31
N ALA A 85 4.50 4.95 13.82
CA ALA A 85 5.50 5.87 14.34
C ALA A 85 5.32 7.24 13.67
N LEU A 86 5.04 8.27 14.46
CA LEU A 86 4.93 9.67 14.02
C LEU A 86 6.15 10.46 14.48
N ALA A 87 6.72 11.25 13.58
CA ALA A 87 7.74 12.25 13.94
C ALA A 87 7.15 13.65 13.96
N SER A 88 7.42 14.39 15.04
CA SER A 88 7.16 15.83 15.17
C SER A 88 8.47 16.51 15.59
N GLY A 89 9.19 17.11 14.65
CA GLY A 89 10.52 17.64 14.91
C GLY A 89 11.52 16.55 15.26
N LEU A 90 12.04 16.56 16.49
CA LEU A 90 13.00 15.58 17.02
C LEU A 90 12.33 14.45 17.83
N GLU A 91 11.04 14.57 18.12
CA GLU A 91 10.30 13.59 18.91
C GLU A 91 9.64 12.55 17.99
N GLU A 92 9.66 11.29 18.43
CA GLU A 92 8.97 10.18 17.78
C GLU A 92 7.93 9.62 18.77
N ALA A 93 6.66 9.64 18.36
CA ALA A 93 5.54 9.10 19.14
C ALA A 93 5.02 7.82 18.47
N GLN A 94 4.68 6.80 19.26
CA GLN A 94 3.96 5.63 18.76
C GLN A 94 2.47 5.86 18.93
N VAL A 95 1.72 5.61 17.86
CA VAL A 95 0.26 5.73 17.85
C VAL A 95 -0.31 4.35 17.54
N PRO A 96 -1.19 3.80 18.40
CA PRO A 96 -1.75 2.48 18.16
C PRO A 96 -2.60 2.49 16.89
N ALA A 97 -2.59 1.38 16.16
CA ALA A 97 -3.36 1.19 14.93
C ALA A 97 -4.87 1.44 15.13
N THR A 98 -5.38 1.23 16.34
CA THR A 98 -6.77 1.49 16.73
C THR A 98 -7.14 2.98 16.70
N ALA A 99 -6.17 3.89 16.73
CA ALA A 99 -6.40 5.32 16.61
C ALA A 99 -6.56 5.80 15.17
N ILE A 100 -6.30 4.94 14.17
CA ILE A 100 -6.41 5.30 12.75
C ILE A 100 -7.88 5.30 12.34
N LEU A 101 -8.39 6.49 12.02
CA LEU A 101 -9.75 6.67 11.49
C LEU A 101 -9.80 6.43 9.99
N SER A 102 -8.83 6.93 9.24
CA SER A 102 -8.71 6.70 7.80
C SER A 102 -7.28 6.96 7.31
N ALA A 103 -6.92 6.34 6.18
CA ALA A 103 -5.69 6.66 5.46
C ALA A 103 -5.92 6.58 3.94
N ASP A 104 -5.77 7.71 3.23
CA ASP A 104 -6.11 7.84 1.81
C ASP A 104 -4.91 7.89 0.85
N GLY A 105 -3.72 7.57 1.38
CA GLY A 105 -2.47 7.65 0.64
C GLY A 105 -1.88 9.06 0.55
N GLN A 106 -2.51 10.06 1.18
CA GLN A 106 -2.00 11.43 1.31
C GLN A 106 -1.90 11.85 2.78
N VAL A 107 -2.98 11.64 3.53
CA VAL A 107 -3.12 12.05 4.92
C VAL A 107 -3.57 10.85 5.77
N LEU A 108 -2.95 10.70 6.93
CA LEU A 108 -3.37 9.76 7.96
C LEU A 108 -4.24 10.50 8.98
N GLN A 109 -5.52 10.18 9.03
CA GLN A 109 -6.43 10.77 10.01
C GLN A 109 -6.49 9.92 11.28
N LEU A 110 -6.28 10.58 12.40
CA LEU A 110 -6.22 9.97 13.71
C LEU A 110 -7.35 10.47 14.60
N ALA A 111 -7.84 9.58 15.46
CA ALA A 111 -8.77 9.92 16.53
C ALA A 111 -8.10 10.86 17.54
N ASP A 112 -8.87 11.73 18.18
CA ASP A 112 -8.36 12.53 19.28
C ASP A 112 -8.30 11.70 20.57
N GLY A 113 -7.18 11.80 21.28
CA GLY A 113 -6.91 11.01 22.49
C GLY A 113 -6.82 9.50 22.21
N TRP A 114 -5.60 9.00 22.03
CA TRP A 114 -5.30 7.57 22.17
C TRP A 114 -4.60 7.33 23.50
N PRO A 115 -4.78 6.15 24.11
CA PRO A 115 -3.96 5.79 25.25
C PRO A 115 -2.49 5.89 24.80
N ASP A 116 -1.67 6.64 25.56
CA ASP A 116 -0.23 6.46 25.45
C ASP A 116 0.03 4.97 25.64
N SER A 117 0.75 4.36 24.69
CA SER A 117 1.12 2.95 24.75
C SER A 117 2.01 2.74 25.98
N ALA A 118 1.40 2.60 27.16
CA ALA A 118 2.00 2.08 28.36
C ALA A 118 2.18 0.57 28.14
N SER A 119 3.18 0.21 27.34
CA SER A 119 3.49 -1.20 27.11
C SER A 119 4.29 -1.75 28.28
N ASP A 120 3.60 -2.17 29.33
CA ASP A 120 4.10 -3.15 30.31
C ASP A 120 4.20 -4.58 29.70
N ALA A 121 3.77 -4.74 28.44
CA ALA A 121 4.01 -5.97 27.69
C ALA A 121 5.49 -6.03 27.25
N PRO A 122 6.16 -7.20 27.38
CA PRO A 122 7.52 -7.36 26.88
C PRO A 122 7.54 -7.00 25.39
N PRO A 123 8.59 -6.33 24.90
CA PRO A 123 8.70 -5.94 23.49
C PRO A 123 8.58 -7.21 22.65
N THR A 124 7.40 -7.41 22.07
CA THR A 124 7.22 -8.45 21.07
C THR A 124 8.06 -8.00 19.89
N GLU A 125 8.83 -8.92 19.30
CA GLU A 125 9.77 -8.60 18.23
C GLU A 125 8.97 -8.12 17.01
N ALA A 126 8.63 -6.83 16.95
CA ALA A 126 7.75 -6.28 15.93
C ALA A 126 8.55 -6.03 14.64
N ALA A 127 7.92 -6.32 13.51
CA ALA A 127 8.51 -6.03 12.21
C ALA A 127 8.24 -4.56 11.86
N THR A 128 9.30 -3.75 11.85
CA THR A 128 9.20 -2.31 11.52
C THR A 128 9.34 -2.08 10.02
N LEU A 129 8.40 -1.35 9.43
CA LEU A 129 8.44 -0.86 8.06
C LEU A 129 8.64 0.65 8.06
N ARG A 130 9.87 1.11 7.80
CA ARG A 130 10.20 2.54 7.82
C ARG A 130 10.14 3.19 6.44
N GLU A 131 9.89 4.49 6.46
CA GLU A 131 10.03 5.36 5.30
C GLU A 131 11.38 5.12 4.61
N ASN A 132 11.37 4.98 3.28
CA ASN A 132 12.57 4.75 2.47
C ASN A 132 13.31 3.42 2.71
N ALA A 133 12.78 2.49 3.51
CA ALA A 133 13.39 1.17 3.70
C ALA A 133 13.67 0.50 2.34
N THR A 134 14.86 -0.09 2.21
CA THR A 134 15.31 -0.68 0.95
C THR A 134 14.67 -2.04 0.75
N VAL A 135 13.98 -2.22 -0.37
CA VAL A 135 13.33 -3.50 -0.69
C VAL A 135 14.24 -4.33 -1.59
N MET A 136 14.53 -5.53 -1.12
CA MET A 136 15.43 -6.49 -1.74
C MET A 136 14.63 -7.64 -2.36
N SER A 137 15.04 -8.04 -3.57
CA SER A 137 14.53 -9.21 -4.27
C SER A 137 15.07 -10.51 -3.67
N ALA A 138 14.49 -11.63 -4.07
CA ALA A 138 14.96 -12.96 -3.71
C ALA A 138 16.39 -13.25 -4.18
N ASP A 139 16.81 -12.66 -5.31
CA ASP A 139 18.17 -12.75 -5.84
C ASP A 139 19.13 -11.68 -5.27
N GLY A 140 18.75 -11.01 -4.18
CA GLY A 140 19.61 -10.07 -3.46
C GLY A 140 19.84 -8.73 -4.19
N LYS A 141 19.05 -8.40 -5.20
CA LYS A 141 19.10 -7.11 -5.90
C LYS A 141 18.11 -6.15 -5.29
N ARG A 142 18.38 -4.85 -5.46
CA ARG A 142 17.47 -3.80 -4.99
C ARG A 142 16.32 -3.60 -5.96
N LEU A 143 15.09 -3.76 -5.47
CA LEU A 143 13.86 -3.47 -6.20
C LEU A 143 13.50 -1.99 -6.14
N GLY A 144 13.66 -1.37 -4.97
CA GLY A 144 13.28 0.03 -4.77
C GLY A 144 13.36 0.48 -3.32
N LYS A 145 12.51 1.45 -2.96
CA LYS A 145 12.28 1.95 -1.60
C LYS A 145 10.82 1.85 -1.23
N LEU A 146 10.53 1.51 0.03
CA LEU A 146 9.18 1.56 0.55
C LEU A 146 8.65 3.00 0.59
N ARG A 147 7.40 3.17 0.16
CA ARG A 147 6.69 4.46 0.15
C ARG A 147 5.38 4.42 0.91
N LEU A 148 4.63 3.34 0.76
CA LEU A 148 3.24 3.28 1.15
C LEU A 148 2.95 1.87 1.69
N VAL A 149 2.10 1.79 2.71
CA VAL A 149 1.63 0.54 3.29
C VAL A 149 0.13 0.47 3.12
N CYS A 150 -0.34 -0.58 2.47
CA CYS A 150 -1.76 -0.85 2.25
C CYS A 150 -2.26 -1.83 3.31
N PHE A 151 -3.40 -1.55 3.92
CA PHE A 151 -4.01 -2.42 4.92
C PHE A 151 -5.53 -2.48 4.74
N ASP A 152 -6.14 -3.55 5.23
CA ASP A 152 -7.59 -3.68 5.27
C ASP A 152 -8.13 -2.94 6.50
N GLU A 153 -9.05 -1.99 6.28
CA GLU A 153 -9.57 -1.10 7.31
C GLU A 153 -10.22 -1.86 8.48
N THR A 154 -10.89 -2.98 8.20
CA THR A 154 -11.66 -3.74 9.19
C THR A 154 -10.77 -4.64 10.05
N SER A 155 -9.92 -5.44 9.41
CA SER A 155 -9.07 -6.43 10.06
C SER A 155 -7.72 -5.88 10.53
N ARG A 156 -7.36 -4.67 10.05
CA ARG A 156 -6.03 -4.04 10.19
C ARG A 156 -4.88 -4.91 9.69
N ALA A 157 -5.18 -5.92 8.87
CA ALA A 157 -4.17 -6.74 8.24
C ALA A 157 -3.51 -5.94 7.11
N VAL A 158 -2.18 -5.87 7.10
CA VAL A 158 -1.46 -5.30 5.96
C VAL A 158 -1.61 -6.21 4.77
N THR A 159 -2.10 -5.67 3.66
CA THR A 159 -2.40 -6.43 2.43
C THR A 159 -1.30 -6.26 1.38
N GLY A 160 -0.59 -5.14 1.40
CA GLY A 160 0.47 -4.88 0.43
C GLY A 160 1.37 -3.71 0.79
N LEU A 161 2.51 -3.64 0.10
CA LEU A 161 3.51 -2.59 0.19
C LEU A 161 3.68 -1.94 -1.17
N VAL A 162 3.73 -0.61 -1.22
CA VAL A 162 4.00 0.12 -2.45
C VAL A 162 5.45 0.51 -2.49
N ILE A 163 6.14 0.02 -3.50
CA ILE A 163 7.58 0.18 -3.65
C ILE A 163 7.86 1.14 -4.81
N ALA A 164 8.62 2.21 -4.54
CA ALA A 164 9.15 3.08 -5.59
C ALA A 164 10.49 2.53 -6.08
N GLY A 165 10.48 2.02 -7.31
CA GLY A 165 11.65 1.52 -8.03
C GLY A 165 12.08 2.42 -9.18
N ARG A 166 12.90 1.87 -10.07
CA ARG A 166 13.31 2.51 -11.33
C ARG A 166 12.33 2.14 -12.45
N GLY A 167 12.23 3.00 -13.46
CA GLY A 167 11.36 2.81 -14.64
C GLY A 167 10.02 3.55 -14.53
N LYS A 168 9.21 3.45 -15.59
CA LYS A 168 7.82 3.93 -15.62
C LYS A 168 6.89 2.74 -15.87
N PRO A 169 5.79 2.58 -15.11
CA PRO A 169 5.46 3.29 -13.86
C PRO A 169 6.47 2.95 -12.75
N SER A 170 6.79 3.95 -11.92
CA SER A 170 7.87 3.85 -10.92
C SER A 170 7.41 3.19 -9.61
N ARG A 171 6.11 3.22 -9.33
CA ARG A 171 5.50 2.61 -8.14
C ARG A 171 4.79 1.33 -8.52
N ARG A 172 5.02 0.30 -7.72
CA ARG A 172 4.39 -1.02 -7.90
C ARG A 172 3.93 -1.59 -6.58
N LEU A 173 2.81 -2.30 -6.64
CA LEU A 173 2.21 -2.98 -5.50
C LEU A 173 2.86 -4.35 -5.33
N LEU A 174 3.39 -4.58 -4.12
CA LEU A 174 3.94 -5.85 -3.68
C LEU A 174 3.00 -6.41 -2.61
N ALA A 175 2.36 -7.54 -2.89
CA ALA A 175 1.50 -8.20 -1.92
C ALA A 175 2.32 -8.66 -0.68
N ILE A 176 1.71 -8.56 0.52
CA ILE A 176 2.42 -8.82 1.79
C ILE A 176 2.87 -10.29 1.91
N ASP A 177 2.18 -11.22 1.27
CA ASP A 177 2.49 -12.65 1.19
C ASP A 177 3.88 -12.91 0.60
N ARG A 178 4.34 -12.02 -0.28
CA ARG A 178 5.67 -12.08 -0.89
C ARG A 178 6.78 -11.55 0.01
N VAL A 179 6.48 -10.91 1.15
CA VAL A 179 7.48 -10.39 2.09
C VAL A 179 7.91 -11.46 3.08
N ILE A 180 9.22 -11.71 3.17
CA ILE A 180 9.81 -12.77 4.01
C ILE A 180 10.22 -12.21 5.37
N ALA A 181 10.88 -11.05 5.37
CA ALA A 181 11.33 -10.39 6.58
C ALA A 181 11.37 -8.87 6.37
N ALA A 182 11.11 -8.14 7.44
CA ALA A 182 11.08 -6.69 7.46
C ALA A 182 11.84 -6.16 8.68
N GLY A 183 12.48 -5.02 8.49
CA GLY A 183 13.17 -4.25 9.52
C GLY A 183 13.26 -2.79 9.10
N SER A 184 13.76 -1.95 10.00
CA SER A 184 13.78 -0.48 9.86
C SER A 184 14.32 0.00 8.51
N ASP A 185 15.40 -0.60 8.02
CA ASP A 185 16.10 -0.08 6.84
C ASP A 185 16.00 -1.02 5.63
N ARG A 186 15.50 -2.23 5.83
CA ARG A 186 15.54 -3.29 4.82
C ARG A 186 14.31 -4.20 4.90
N ILE A 187 13.80 -4.55 3.71
CA ILE A 187 12.71 -5.49 3.52
C ILE A 187 13.18 -6.54 2.51
N THR A 188 12.94 -7.81 2.80
CA THR A 188 13.33 -8.95 1.94
C THR A 188 12.09 -9.65 1.40
N THR A 189 12.15 -10.07 0.15
CA THR A 189 10.98 -10.56 -0.58
C THR A 189 11.30 -11.85 -1.33
N THR A 190 10.25 -12.57 -1.72
CA THR A 190 10.32 -13.75 -2.60
C THR A 190 10.35 -13.38 -4.09
N VAL A 191 10.13 -12.11 -4.43
CA VAL A 191 10.06 -11.63 -5.82
C VAL A 191 11.46 -11.55 -6.40
N LYS A 192 11.68 -12.13 -7.59
CA LYS A 192 12.95 -11.98 -8.31
C LYS A 192 13.03 -10.61 -8.97
N ALA A 193 14.23 -10.07 -9.14
CA ALA A 193 14.40 -8.76 -9.79
C ALA A 193 13.83 -8.69 -11.22
N ALA A 194 13.84 -9.81 -11.96
CA ALA A 194 13.27 -9.90 -13.30
C ALA A 194 11.72 -9.80 -13.31
N GLU A 195 11.06 -10.15 -12.21
CA GLU A 195 9.60 -10.07 -12.05
C GLU A 195 9.14 -8.66 -11.64
N TRP A 196 10.07 -7.76 -11.29
CA TRP A 196 9.74 -6.40 -10.87
C TRP A 196 8.85 -5.65 -11.88
N SER A 197 9.17 -5.76 -13.16
CA SER A 197 8.43 -5.07 -14.23
C SER A 197 7.05 -5.66 -14.51
N THR A 198 6.73 -6.84 -13.97
CA THR A 198 5.43 -7.49 -14.13
C THR A 198 4.51 -7.27 -12.94
N LEU A 199 5.03 -6.78 -11.80
CA LEU A 199 4.18 -6.40 -10.65
C LEU A 199 3.20 -5.31 -11.04
N GLN A 200 2.02 -5.31 -10.42
CA GLN A 200 0.97 -4.34 -10.71
C GLN A 200 1.46 -2.89 -10.48
N PRO A 201 1.37 -2.00 -11.48
CA PRO A 201 1.55 -0.57 -11.28
C PRO A 201 0.63 -0.02 -10.20
N PHE A 202 1.14 0.93 -9.42
CA PHE A 202 0.39 1.51 -8.31
C PHE A 202 0.23 3.02 -8.44
N ALA A 203 -1.00 3.48 -8.25
CA ALA A 203 -1.38 4.84 -7.94
C ALA A 203 -2.53 4.81 -6.93
N THR A 204 -2.64 5.86 -6.13
CA THR A 204 -3.77 6.02 -5.20
C THR A 204 -5.06 6.29 -5.97
N ASP A 205 -6.21 6.05 -5.35
CA ASP A 205 -7.51 6.28 -5.98
C ASP A 205 -7.67 7.73 -6.47
N TRP A 206 -7.15 8.69 -5.70
CA TRP A 206 -7.11 10.10 -6.09
C TRP A 206 -6.27 10.33 -7.35
N GLU A 207 -5.07 9.76 -7.43
CA GLU A 207 -4.17 9.91 -8.57
C GLU A 207 -4.75 9.27 -9.84
N ILE A 208 -5.40 8.11 -9.71
CA ILE A 208 -6.11 7.45 -10.81
C ILE A 208 -7.26 8.34 -11.27
N ARG A 209 -8.08 8.85 -10.35
CA ARG A 209 -9.19 9.75 -10.67
C ARG A 209 -8.72 11.00 -11.42
N GLN A 210 -7.64 11.64 -10.96
CA GLN A 210 -7.07 12.81 -11.65
C GLN A 210 -6.56 12.45 -13.05
N SER A 211 -5.83 11.33 -13.19
CA SER A 211 -5.31 10.86 -14.48
C SER A 211 -6.44 10.57 -15.47
N LEU A 212 -7.53 9.94 -15.00
CA LEU A 212 -8.71 9.68 -15.81
C LEU A 212 -9.41 10.97 -16.23
N LEU A 213 -9.65 11.89 -15.30
CA LEU A 213 -10.27 13.19 -15.61
C LEU A 213 -9.43 13.96 -16.65
N GLN A 214 -8.10 13.93 -16.51
CA GLN A 214 -7.19 14.55 -17.47
C GLN A 214 -7.30 13.90 -18.85
N GLN A 215 -7.31 12.57 -18.93
CA GLN A 215 -7.45 11.87 -20.21
C GLN A 215 -8.80 12.11 -20.88
N LEU A 216 -9.90 11.99 -20.12
CA LEU A 216 -11.26 12.18 -20.65
C LEU A 216 -11.50 13.62 -21.09
N THR A 217 -10.94 14.60 -20.36
CA THR A 217 -11.04 16.02 -20.75
C THR A 217 -10.07 16.37 -21.89
N GLY A 218 -8.98 15.63 -22.03
CA GLY A 218 -8.01 15.79 -23.11
C GLY A 218 -8.51 15.31 -24.47
N ASP A 219 -9.47 14.39 -24.51
CA ASP A 219 -10.13 13.93 -25.75
C ASP A 219 -11.28 14.89 -26.12
N PRO A 220 -11.18 15.66 -27.22
CA PRO A 220 -12.23 16.61 -27.63
C PRO A 220 -13.59 15.95 -27.85
N THR A 221 -13.63 14.66 -28.18
CA THR A 221 -14.86 13.91 -28.44
C THR A 221 -15.54 13.39 -27.17
N LEU A 222 -14.83 13.40 -26.04
CA LEU A 222 -15.33 12.96 -24.74
C LEU A 222 -15.58 14.12 -23.77
N GLN A 223 -15.08 15.33 -24.04
CA GLN A 223 -15.22 16.49 -23.14
C GLN A 223 -16.65 16.75 -22.66
N ALA A 224 -17.63 16.71 -23.57
CA ALA A 224 -19.03 16.93 -23.22
C ALA A 224 -19.58 15.79 -22.33
N LEU A 225 -19.16 14.56 -22.61
CA LEU A 225 -19.55 13.37 -21.86
C LEU A 225 -18.97 13.37 -20.44
N THR A 226 -17.74 13.84 -20.24
CA THR A 226 -17.07 13.84 -18.92
C THR A 226 -17.90 14.48 -17.82
N ARG A 227 -18.71 15.50 -18.14
CA ARG A 227 -19.60 16.17 -17.17
C ARG A 227 -20.82 15.36 -16.77
N ALA A 228 -21.22 14.41 -17.61
CA ALA A 228 -22.36 13.51 -17.41
C ALA A 228 -21.95 12.13 -16.83
N LEU A 229 -20.66 11.90 -16.63
CA LEU A 229 -20.13 10.66 -16.07
C LEU A 229 -19.99 10.75 -14.56
N SER A 230 -20.49 9.72 -13.88
CA SER A 230 -20.12 9.40 -12.51
C SER A 230 -18.87 8.52 -12.54
N ILE A 231 -17.79 8.99 -11.92
CA ILE A 231 -16.51 8.29 -11.83
C ILE A 231 -16.25 7.98 -10.36
N ASP A 232 -16.25 6.69 -10.06
CA ASP A 232 -15.92 6.15 -8.75
C ASP A 232 -14.64 5.32 -8.89
N VAL A 233 -13.67 5.54 -8.00
CA VAL A 233 -12.39 4.84 -8.00
C VAL A 233 -12.16 4.32 -6.60
N GLN A 234 -11.99 3.00 -6.50
CA GLN A 234 -11.76 2.32 -5.23
C GLN A 234 -10.80 1.16 -5.45
N ASP A 235 -9.73 1.10 -4.68
CA ASP A 235 -8.73 0.02 -4.70
C ASP A 235 -8.15 -0.22 -6.13
N GLN A 236 -7.91 0.86 -6.88
CA GLN A 236 -7.52 0.83 -8.31
C GLN A 236 -8.57 0.22 -9.27
N ARG A 237 -9.79 -0.03 -8.80
CA ARG A 237 -10.94 -0.41 -9.63
C ARG A 237 -11.70 0.85 -10.00
N VAL A 238 -11.99 1.00 -11.28
CA VAL A 238 -12.72 2.17 -11.80
C VAL A 238 -14.12 1.73 -12.16
N ARG A 239 -15.11 2.36 -11.54
CA ARG A 239 -16.51 2.23 -11.91
C ARG A 239 -16.96 3.52 -12.59
N LEU A 240 -17.42 3.37 -13.83
CA LEU A 240 -17.88 4.47 -14.67
C LEU A 240 -19.34 4.26 -15.03
N ARG A 241 -20.18 5.22 -14.68
CA ARG A 241 -21.61 5.21 -14.99
C ARG A 241 -22.03 6.50 -15.65
N GLY A 242 -23.00 6.40 -16.56
CA GLY A 242 -23.55 7.56 -17.24
C GLY A 242 -24.13 7.17 -18.58
N TYR A 243 -24.35 8.18 -19.40
CA TYR A 243 -24.97 8.03 -20.70
C TYR A 243 -23.99 8.43 -21.79
N ALA A 244 -23.77 7.56 -22.77
CA ALA A 244 -22.99 7.85 -23.97
C ALA A 244 -23.92 7.94 -25.17
N THR A 245 -23.63 8.83 -26.12
CA THR A 245 -24.48 9.07 -27.29
C THR A 245 -24.57 7.84 -28.19
N ASP A 246 -23.46 7.09 -28.33
CA ASP A 246 -23.39 5.90 -29.17
C ASP A 246 -22.37 4.87 -28.65
N ASP A 247 -22.38 3.68 -29.25
CA ASP A 247 -21.46 2.59 -28.91
C ASP A 247 -19.99 2.93 -29.25
N ALA A 248 -19.71 3.89 -30.15
CA ALA A 248 -18.35 4.32 -30.46
C ALA A 248 -17.77 5.20 -29.36
N GLN A 249 -18.56 6.11 -28.79
CA GLN A 249 -18.18 6.96 -27.68
C GLN A 249 -17.94 6.13 -26.41
N ALA A 250 -18.81 5.15 -26.11
CA ALA A 250 -18.61 4.22 -25.00
C ALA A 250 -17.29 3.42 -25.12
N ARG A 251 -16.96 2.96 -26.34
CA ARG A 251 -15.68 2.27 -26.62
C ARG A 251 -14.47 3.18 -26.43
N ARG A 252 -14.55 4.45 -26.82
CA ARG A 252 -13.46 5.42 -26.60
C ARG A 252 -13.23 5.69 -25.11
N VAL A 253 -14.30 5.84 -24.31
CA VAL A 253 -14.18 5.96 -22.85
C VAL A 253 -13.46 4.74 -22.29
N ALA A 254 -13.89 3.54 -22.67
CA ALA A 254 -13.26 2.31 -22.20
C ALA A 254 -11.77 2.23 -22.60
N GLN A 255 -11.42 2.69 -23.81
CA GLN A 255 -10.03 2.73 -24.28
C GLN A 255 -9.19 3.75 -23.51
N ALA A 256 -9.72 4.95 -23.26
CA ALA A 256 -9.04 5.95 -22.44
C ALA A 256 -8.73 5.38 -21.07
N VAL A 257 -9.72 4.84 -20.37
CA VAL A 257 -9.55 4.29 -19.02
C VAL A 257 -8.54 3.15 -18.98
N ARG A 258 -8.58 2.22 -19.95
CA ARG A 258 -7.61 1.12 -20.05
C ARG A 258 -6.19 1.57 -20.40
N SER A 259 -6.02 2.79 -20.90
CA SER A 259 -4.70 3.33 -21.19
C SER A 259 -3.96 3.82 -19.94
N VAL A 260 -4.66 3.96 -18.81
CA VAL A 260 -4.06 4.27 -17.51
C VAL A 260 -3.51 2.97 -16.90
N PRO A 261 -2.18 2.78 -16.86
CA PRO A 261 -1.59 1.49 -16.46
C PRO A 261 -1.84 1.12 -15.00
N GLU A 262 -2.19 2.09 -14.16
CA GLU A 262 -2.50 1.88 -12.74
C GLU A 262 -3.94 1.42 -12.49
N VAL A 263 -4.80 1.38 -13.50
CA VAL A 263 -6.16 0.82 -13.40
C VAL A 263 -6.09 -0.70 -13.45
N ALA A 264 -6.54 -1.34 -12.38
CA ALA A 264 -6.54 -2.80 -12.24
C ALA A 264 -7.76 -3.43 -12.92
N GLU A 265 -8.92 -2.81 -12.72
CA GLU A 265 -10.21 -3.31 -13.18
C GLU A 265 -11.10 -2.14 -13.61
N LEU A 266 -11.95 -2.40 -14.60
CA LEU A 266 -12.90 -1.45 -15.15
C LEU A 266 -14.31 -2.05 -15.16
N ASP A 267 -15.21 -1.46 -14.38
CA ASP A 267 -16.65 -1.70 -14.39
C ASP A 267 -17.34 -0.56 -15.16
N LEU A 268 -17.75 -0.85 -16.40
CA LEU A 268 -18.34 0.13 -17.30
C LEU A 268 -19.85 -0.04 -17.37
N GLY A 269 -20.58 0.83 -16.69
CA GLY A 269 -22.05 0.93 -16.73
C GLY A 269 -22.53 2.12 -17.55
N LEU A 270 -22.09 2.21 -18.82
CA LEU A 270 -22.58 3.23 -19.75
C LEU A 270 -23.81 2.75 -20.49
N VAL A 271 -24.85 3.58 -20.51
CA VAL A 271 -26.05 3.36 -21.32
C VAL A 271 -25.90 4.13 -22.62
N THR A 272 -26.16 3.49 -23.76
CA THR A 272 -26.15 4.12 -25.09
C THR A 272 -27.55 4.16 -25.68
N ASP A 273 -27.83 5.14 -26.55
CA ASP A 273 -29.09 5.17 -27.30
C ASP A 273 -29.27 3.92 -28.14
N ASP A 274 -28.22 3.48 -28.83
CA ASP A 274 -28.22 2.26 -29.63
C ASP A 274 -28.52 1.03 -28.79
N GLY A 275 -27.93 0.95 -27.60
CA GLY A 275 -28.17 -0.10 -26.63
C GLY A 275 -29.59 -0.10 -26.11
N LEU A 276 -30.12 1.07 -25.76
CA LEU A 276 -31.49 1.23 -25.27
C LEU A 276 -32.50 0.88 -26.37
N ALA A 277 -32.31 1.38 -27.58
CA ALA A 277 -33.17 1.08 -28.72
C ALA A 277 -33.16 -0.42 -29.09
N ARG A 278 -32.02 -1.10 -28.91
CA ARG A 278 -31.91 -2.55 -29.08
C ARG A 278 -32.66 -3.30 -27.98
N ALA A 279 -32.43 -2.96 -26.70
CA ALA A 279 -33.11 -3.58 -25.57
C ALA A 279 -34.63 -3.40 -25.63
N VAL A 280 -35.12 -2.21 -26.01
CA VAL A 280 -36.54 -1.93 -26.20
C VAL A 280 -37.12 -2.76 -27.35
N ARG A 281 -36.43 -2.85 -28.50
CA ARG A 281 -36.89 -3.68 -29.63
C ARG A 281 -36.94 -5.17 -29.28
N GLU A 282 -35.93 -5.69 -28.58
CA GLU A 282 -35.90 -7.09 -28.13
C GLU A 282 -37.03 -7.37 -27.13
N THR A 283 -37.29 -6.44 -26.21
CA THR A 283 -38.39 -6.57 -25.25
C THR A 283 -39.76 -6.55 -25.96
N LEU A 284 -39.96 -5.64 -26.91
CA LEU A 284 -41.19 -5.55 -27.71
C LEU A 284 -41.40 -6.74 -28.65
N ALA A 285 -40.31 -7.35 -29.16
CA ALA A 285 -40.38 -8.55 -29.98
C ALA A 285 -40.64 -9.83 -29.17
N GLY A 286 -40.30 -9.82 -27.87
CA GLY A 286 -40.57 -10.91 -26.93
C GLY A 286 -41.94 -10.83 -26.26
N ASP A 287 -42.68 -9.73 -26.43
CA ASP A 287 -44.02 -9.55 -25.86
C ASP A 287 -45.11 -10.09 -26.82
N PRO A 288 -45.86 -11.14 -26.43
CA PRO A 288 -46.92 -11.70 -27.27
C PRO A 288 -48.11 -10.74 -27.49
N GLY A 289 -48.20 -9.62 -26.76
CA GLY A 289 -49.26 -8.61 -26.92
C GLY A 289 -49.05 -7.63 -28.07
N THR A 290 -47.85 -7.55 -28.65
CA THR A 290 -47.48 -6.61 -29.73
C THR A 290 -47.41 -7.26 -31.12
N SER A 291 -47.67 -8.56 -31.23
CA SER A 291 -47.84 -9.27 -32.50
C SER A 291 -49.33 -9.32 -32.89
N ALA A 292 -49.90 -8.19 -33.30
CA ALA A 292 -51.23 -8.10 -33.90
C ALA A 292 -51.26 -7.04 -35.00
#